data_AF-A0A6M8BDR8-F1
#
_entry.id   AF-A0A6M8BDR8-F1
#
_cell.length_a   1.000
_cell.length_b   1.000
_cell.length_c   1.000
_cell.angle_alpha   90.00
_cell.angle_beta   90.00
_cell.angle_gamma   90.00
#
_symmetry.space_group_name_H-M   'P 1'
#
loop_
_entity.id
_entity.type
_entity.pdbx_description
1 polymer ?
#
loop_
_entity_poly.entity_id
_entity_poly.type
_entity_poly.pdbx_seq_one_letter_code
_entity_poly.pdbx_strand_id
1 'polypeptide(L)'
;MFNAGVKTGRSLEAAVQAAYLDKNLARRGNQRPLANQAVFFEWRNRTYLSVNDNQAGFSAGRDLLINVTAIALSAGDAQAGVLSVGNYFA
;
A
#
# COMPACT_ATOMS: atom_id res chain seq x y z
N MET A 1 -7.70 -4.00 2.74
CA MET A 1 -6.50 -3.28 2.25
C MET A 1 -5.33 -3.66 3.13
N PHE A 2 -4.10 -3.72 2.61
CA PHE A 2 -2.91 -3.98 3.43
C PHE A 2 -2.14 -2.69 3.66
N ASN A 3 -1.57 -2.52 4.84
CA ASN A 3 -0.67 -1.41 5.13
C ASN A 3 0.77 -1.93 5.07
N ALA A 4 1.52 -1.45 4.10
CA ALA A 4 2.90 -1.83 3.87
C ALA A 4 3.87 -0.97 4.71
N GLY A 5 3.36 0.08 5.37
CA GLY A 5 4.14 1.02 6.17
C GLY A 5 5.00 1.95 5.34
N VAL A 6 6.08 2.45 5.94
CA VAL A 6 7.02 3.37 5.29
C VAL A 6 7.92 2.60 4.31
N LYS A 7 7.99 3.09 3.07
CA LYS A 7 8.86 2.55 2.01
C LYS A 7 9.95 3.53 1.62
N THR A 8 11.09 2.95 1.28
CA THR A 8 12.25 3.66 0.76
C THR A 8 12.40 3.36 -0.73
N GLY A 9 12.98 4.30 -1.47
CA GLY A 9 13.13 4.17 -2.92
C GLY A 9 13.60 5.48 -3.53
N ARG A 10 14.40 5.40 -4.59
CA ARG A 10 14.88 6.58 -5.34
C ARG A 10 13.75 7.22 -6.17
N SER A 11 12.74 6.44 -6.54
CA SER A 11 11.55 6.84 -7.28
C SER A 11 10.27 6.33 -6.60
N LEU A 12 9.12 6.92 -6.96
CA LEU A 12 7.81 6.44 -6.52
C LEU A 12 7.56 5.00 -6.99
N GLU A 13 7.95 4.68 -8.22
CA GLU A 13 7.86 3.33 -8.78
C GLU A 13 8.62 2.30 -7.92
N ALA A 14 9.84 2.62 -7.50
CA ALA A 14 10.61 1.74 -6.63
C ALA A 14 9.94 1.56 -5.25
N ALA A 15 9.33 2.63 -4.72
CA ALA A 15 8.64 2.59 -3.43
C ALA A 15 7.36 1.73 -3.48
N VAL A 16 6.54 1.86 -4.54
CA VAL A 16 5.35 1.02 -4.72
C VAL A 16 5.75 -0.43 -5.00
N GLN A 17 6.80 -0.69 -5.78
CA GLN A 17 7.33 -2.04 -5.95
C GLN A 17 7.74 -2.65 -4.60
N ALA A 18 8.42 -1.89 -3.73
CA ALA A 18 8.76 -2.35 -2.38
C ALA A 18 7.52 -2.60 -1.50
N ALA A 19 6.44 -1.82 -1.66
CA ALA A 19 5.16 -2.08 -1.00
C ALA A 19 4.50 -3.37 -1.49
N TYR A 20 4.62 -3.68 -2.78
CA TYR A 20 4.14 -4.94 -3.34
C TYR A 20 5.04 -6.13 -3.04
N LEU A 21 6.31 -5.93 -2.67
CA LEU A 21 7.16 -7.02 -2.21
C LEU A 21 6.86 -7.43 -0.77
N ASP A 22 6.49 -6.47 0.09
CA ASP A 22 6.13 -6.69 1.49
C ASP A 22 4.93 -5.82 1.88
N LYS A 23 3.74 -6.40 1.72
CA LYS A 23 2.46 -5.66 1.82
C LYS A 23 2.00 -5.35 3.24
N ASN A 24 2.53 -6.04 4.26
CA ASN A 24 1.98 -5.99 5.62
C ASN A 24 3.09 -5.69 6.63
N LEU A 25 3.07 -4.48 7.18
CA LEU A 25 4.11 -4.02 8.10
C LEU A 25 4.15 -4.78 9.44
N ALA A 26 3.05 -5.41 9.84
CA ALA A 26 2.94 -6.15 11.10
C ALA A 26 3.57 -7.54 11.01
N ARG A 27 3.79 -8.05 9.80
CA ARG A 27 4.50 -9.31 9.55
C ARG A 27 5.53 -9.09 8.47
N ARG A 28 6.81 -9.00 8.83
CA ARG A 28 7.90 -8.80 7.86
C ARG A 28 8.05 -9.99 6.91
N GLY A 29 8.52 -9.69 5.69
CA GLY A 29 8.99 -10.68 4.71
C GLY A 29 8.39 -10.47 3.33
N ASN A 30 8.86 -11.23 2.34
CA ASN A 30 8.40 -11.13 0.94
C ASN A 30 6.94 -11.59 0.77
N GLN A 31 6.00 -10.77 1.20
CA GLN A 31 4.56 -11.00 1.22
C GLN A 31 3.89 -10.27 0.08
N ARG A 32 4.01 -10.83 -1.11
CA ARG A 32 3.38 -10.23 -2.29
C ARG A 32 1.85 -10.20 -2.16
N PRO A 33 1.19 -9.10 -2.55
CA PRO A 33 -0.25 -9.09 -2.70
C PRO A 33 -0.65 -10.03 -3.84
N LEU A 34 -1.81 -10.66 -3.69
CA LEU A 34 -2.47 -11.38 -4.78
C LEU A 34 -3.05 -10.35 -5.77
N ALA A 35 -3.63 -10.84 -6.86
CA ALA A 35 -4.43 -10.01 -7.76
C ALA A 35 -5.61 -9.34 -7.03
N ASN A 36 -6.05 -8.18 -7.54
CA ASN A 36 -7.17 -7.39 -7.02
C ASN A 36 -7.02 -7.02 -5.52
N GLN A 37 -5.82 -6.67 -5.10
CA GLN A 37 -5.52 -6.25 -3.72
C GLN A 37 -4.99 -4.83 -3.67
N ALA A 38 -5.31 -4.16 -2.56
CA ALA A 38 -4.86 -2.81 -2.29
C ALA A 38 -3.71 -2.80 -1.28
N VAL A 39 -2.66 -2.02 -1.55
CA VAL A 39 -1.61 -1.67 -0.60
C VAL A 39 -1.62 -0.17 -0.32
N PHE A 40 -1.48 0.14 0.96
CA PHE A 40 -1.37 1.48 1.49
C PHE A 40 0.05 1.66 2.05
N PHE A 41 0.72 2.76 1.71
CA PHE A 41 2.11 2.96 2.13
C PHE A 41 2.49 4.44 2.18
N GLU A 42 3.58 4.72 2.90
CA GLU A 42 4.16 6.05 2.97
C GLU A 42 5.49 6.11 2.19
N TRP A 43 5.69 7.18 1.43
CA TRP A 43 6.97 7.49 0.79
C TRP A 43 7.21 9.00 0.80
N ARG A 44 8.36 9.43 1.32
CA ARG A 44 8.76 10.85 1.43
C ARG A 44 7.67 11.73 2.08
N ASN A 45 7.16 11.30 3.24
CA ASN A 45 6.12 11.98 4.02
C ASN A 45 4.79 12.18 3.27
N ARG A 46 4.54 11.35 2.25
CA ARG A 46 3.30 11.32 1.51
C ARG A 46 2.71 9.92 1.57
N THR A 47 1.39 9.88 1.57
CA THR A 47 0.62 8.66 1.68
C THR A 47 0.06 8.26 0.33
N TYR A 48 0.16 6.97 0.01
CA TYR A 48 -0.24 6.43 -1.26
C TYR A 48 -1.13 5.21 -1.08
N LEU A 49 -2.11 5.09 -1.98
CA LEU A 49 -2.92 3.90 -2.16
C LEU A 49 -2.66 3.36 -3.56
N SER A 50 -2.37 2.08 -3.65
CA SER A 50 -2.22 1.36 -4.91
C SER A 50 -3.13 0.15 -4.93
N VAL A 51 -3.75 -0.14 -6.08
CA VAL A 51 -4.58 -1.33 -6.29
C VAL A 51 -4.14 -2.00 -7.58
N ASN A 52 -3.77 -3.28 -7.52
CA ASN A 52 -3.43 -4.02 -8.73
C ASN A 52 -4.65 -4.61 -9.44
N ASP A 53 -4.45 -4.85 -10.72
CA ASP A 53 -5.38 -5.55 -11.59
C ASP A 53 -5.46 -7.07 -11.29
N ASN A 54 -5.89 -7.84 -12.29
CA ASN A 54 -5.99 -9.30 -12.21
C ASN A 54 -4.63 -10.02 -12.18
N GLN A 55 -3.50 -9.30 -12.10
CA GLN A 55 -2.15 -9.84 -11.96
C GLN A 55 -1.54 -9.47 -10.60
N ALA A 56 -0.75 -10.38 -10.04
CA ALA A 56 0.03 -10.09 -8.83
C ALA A 56 1.22 -9.18 -9.15
N GLY A 57 1.55 -8.27 -8.22
CA GLY A 57 2.62 -7.28 -8.42
C GLY A 57 2.09 -5.92 -8.88
N PHE A 58 3.01 -4.95 -9.01
CA PHE A 58 2.69 -3.61 -9.49
C PHE A 58 3.06 -3.45 -10.97
N SER A 59 2.18 -2.81 -11.74
CA SER A 59 2.40 -2.37 -13.11
C SER A 59 1.88 -0.95 -13.33
N ALA A 60 2.78 -0.03 -13.66
CA ALA A 60 2.42 1.38 -13.89
C ALA A 60 1.42 1.60 -15.04
N GLY A 61 1.31 0.67 -15.98
CA GLY A 61 0.40 0.76 -17.12
C GLY A 61 -1.00 0.19 -16.89
N ARG A 62 -1.24 -0.47 -15.75
CA ARG A 62 -2.51 -1.18 -15.48
C ARG A 62 -3.10 -0.91 -14.11
N ASP A 63 -2.24 -0.61 -13.14
CA ASP A 63 -2.64 -0.48 -11.75
C ASP A 63 -2.96 0.96 -11.39
N LEU A 64 -3.89 1.11 -10.44
CA LEU A 64 -4.17 2.39 -9.82
C LEU A 64 -3.05 2.74 -8.84
N LEU A 65 -2.55 3.96 -8.89
CA LEU A 65 -1.72 4.55 -7.84
C LEU A 65 -2.14 6.00 -7.61
N ILE A 66 -2.56 6.32 -6.40
CA ILE A 66 -2.99 7.67 -6.02
C ILE A 66 -2.24 8.15 -4.80
N ASN A 67 -1.97 9.46 -4.76
CA ASN A 67 -1.56 10.14 -3.53
C ASN A 67 -2.84 10.46 -2.74
N VAL A 68 -2.93 9.97 -1.51
CA VAL A 68 -4.07 10.24 -0.63
C VAL A 68 -3.67 11.32 0.36
N THR A 69 -4.14 12.54 0.13
CA THR A 69 -3.92 13.66 1.05
C THR A 69 -4.94 13.63 2.18
N ALA A 70 -4.49 13.91 3.41
CA ALA A 70 -5.35 14.06 4.59
C ALA A 70 -6.22 12.84 4.94
N ILE A 71 -5.77 11.62 4.62
CA ILE A 71 -6.41 10.41 5.17
C ILE A 71 -6.23 10.37 6.69
N ALA A 72 -7.34 10.21 7.40
CA ALA A 72 -7.34 10.01 8.85
C ALA A 72 -7.38 8.51 9.12
N LEU A 73 -6.30 7.96 9.68
CA LEU A 73 -6.28 6.59 10.17
C LEU A 73 -6.88 6.52 11.58
N SER A 74 -7.62 5.45 11.85
CA SER A 74 -8.05 5.13 13.21
C SER A 74 -6.84 4.84 14.11
N ALA A 75 -7.00 5.00 15.43
CA ALA A 75 -5.93 4.71 16.37
C ALA A 75 -5.48 3.24 16.25
N GLY A 76 -4.17 3.03 16.06
CA GLY A 76 -3.57 1.70 15.86
C GLY A 76 -3.48 1.23 14.42
N ASP A 77 -4.22 1.84 13.48
CA ASP A 77 -4.25 1.40 12.08
C ASP A 77 -2.97 1.75 11.31
N ALA A 78 -2.27 2.81 11.74
CA ALA A 78 -0.93 3.12 11.24
C ALA A 78 0.07 1.97 11.48
N GLN A 79 -0.16 1.16 12.53
CA GLN A 79 0.65 -0.01 12.88
C GLN A 79 0.00 -1.33 12.45
N ALA A 80 -1.29 -1.31 12.07
CA ALA A 80 -2.00 -2.48 11.63
C ALA A 80 -1.51 -2.93 10.26
N GLY A 81 -1.29 -4.23 10.09
CA GLY A 81 -0.89 -4.82 8.79
C GLY A 81 -2.02 -4.99 7.78
N VAL A 82 -3.26 -4.96 8.27
CA VAL A 82 -4.50 -5.11 7.49
C VAL A 82 -5.47 -4.03 7.94
N LEU A 83 -6.05 -3.34 6.97
CA LEU A 83 -7.00 -2.25 7.15
C LEU A 83 -8.37 -2.67 6.59
N SER A 84 -9.41 -2.49 7.42
CA SER A 84 -10.80 -2.68 7.00
C SER A 84 -11.23 -1.52 6.12
N VAL A 85 -11.54 -1.80 4.85
CA VAL A 85 -11.81 -0.76 3.83
C VAL A 85 -13.05 0.08 4.18
N GLY A 86 -14.08 -0.55 4.76
CA GLY A 86 -15.32 0.15 5.15
C GLY A 86 -15.12 1.21 6.25
N ASN A 87 -13.96 1.25 6.89
CA ASN A 87 -13.62 2.31 7.86
C ASN A 87 -13.09 3.59 7.17
N TYR A 88 -12.74 3.52 5.88
CA TYR A 88 -11.95 4.54 5.18
C TYR A 88 -12.57 5.06 3.89
N PHE A 89 -13.39 4.25 3.23
CA PHE A 89 -14.04 4.59 1.97
C PHE A 89 -15.52 4.21 2.07
N ALA A 90 -16.40 5.18 1.82
CA ALA A 90 -17.86 5.06 1.84
C ALA A 90 -18.44 5.26 0.44
#